data_AF-A0A8T3XYH3-F1
#
_entry.id   AF-A0A8T3XYH3-F1
#
_cell.length_a   1.000
_cell.length_b   1.000
_cell.length_c   1.000
_cell.angle_alpha   90.00
_cell.angle_beta   90.00
_cell.angle_gamma   90.00
#
_symmetry.space_group_name_H-M   'P 1'
#
loop_
_entity.id
_entity.type
_entity.pdbx_description
1 polymer ?
#
loop_
_entity_poly.entity_id
_entity_poly.type
_entity_poly.pdbx_seq_one_letter_code
_entity_poly.pdbx_strand_id
1 'polypeptide(L)'
;MEKESNKILIAVLILLVVVLGGMVLYSFALKPAISGYVVNAQNQGVNLAVASIVNQIQQQGYVQIPVGNQTLVLVPYNPTQQQQTINVDEAE
;
A
#
# COMPACT_ATOMS: atom_id res chain seq x y z
N MET A 1 -57.47 17.57 13.82
CA MET A 1 -56.59 16.49 13.32
C MET A 1 -55.35 17.03 12.59
N GLU A 2 -55.38 18.18 11.91
CA GLU A 2 -54.18 18.73 11.20
C GLU A 2 -52.95 19.01 12.08
N LYS A 3 -53.14 19.47 13.33
CA LYS A 3 -52.00 19.81 14.21
C LYS A 3 -51.14 18.60 14.59
N GLU A 4 -51.70 17.40 14.64
CA GLU A 4 -50.95 16.20 15.02
C GLU A 4 -50.13 15.65 13.86
N SER A 5 -50.68 15.67 12.64
CA SER A 5 -49.98 15.25 11.42
C SER A 5 -48.74 16.12 11.14
N ASN A 6 -48.83 17.44 11.36
CA ASN A 6 -47.69 18.33 11.19
C ASN A 6 -46.58 18.07 12.22
N LYS A 7 -46.94 17.72 13.46
CA LYS A 7 -45.98 17.40 14.51
C LYS A 7 -45.21 16.12 14.21
N ILE A 8 -45.91 15.11 13.68
CA ILE A 8 -45.31 13.85 13.22
C ILE A 8 -44.41 14.08 12.01
N LEU A 9 -44.86 14.90 11.04
CA LEU A 9 -44.08 15.22 9.85
C LEU A 9 -42.76 15.92 10.21
N ILE A 10 -42.80 16.90 11.12
CA ILE A 10 -41.61 17.58 11.63
C ILE A 10 -40.68 16.60 12.37
N ALA A 11 -41.21 15.70 13.19
CA ALA A 11 -40.41 14.71 13.92
C ALA A 11 -39.67 13.75 12.99
N VAL A 12 -40.34 13.25 11.94
CA VAL A 12 -39.73 12.41 10.91
C VAL A 12 -38.64 13.17 10.15
N LEU A 13 -38.88 14.44 9.83
CA LEU A 13 -37.92 15.27 9.11
C LEU A 13 -36.64 15.51 9.92
N ILE A 14 -36.78 15.77 11.22
CA ILE A 14 -35.64 15.91 12.15
C ILE A 14 -34.87 14.59 12.25
N LEU A 15 -35.57 13.46 12.40
CA LEU A 15 -34.94 12.14 12.47
C LEU A 15 -34.15 11.84 11.20
N LEU A 16 -34.69 12.19 10.03
CA LEU A 16 -34.04 12.01 8.74
C LEU A 16 -32.76 12.86 8.64
N VAL A 17 -32.80 14.13 9.06
CA VAL A 17 -31.62 15.01 9.10
C VAL A 17 -30.54 14.47 10.04
N VAL A 18 -30.92 13.94 11.22
CA VAL A 18 -29.96 13.34 12.17
C VAL A 18 -29.29 12.10 11.58
N VAL A 19 -30.06 11.22 10.92
CA VAL A 19 -29.51 10.02 10.28
C VAL A 19 -28.56 10.39 9.12
N LEU A 20 -28.95 11.33 8.28
CA LEU A 20 -28.10 11.83 7.19
C LEU A 20 -26.83 12.49 7.72
N GLY A 21 -26.93 13.34 8.76
CA GLY A 21 -25.79 13.94 9.42
C GLY A 21 -24.83 12.89 10.00
N GLY A 22 -25.37 11.85 10.63
CA GLY A 22 -24.61 10.71 11.13
C GLY A 22 -23.87 9.95 10.03
N MET A 23 -24.52 9.70 8.88
CA MET A 23 -23.88 9.03 7.74
C MET A 23 -22.74 9.85 7.14
N VAL A 24 -22.90 11.17 7.01
CA VAL A 24 -21.84 12.05 6.52
C VAL A 24 -20.65 12.03 7.49
N LEU A 25 -20.88 12.20 8.79
CA LEU A 25 -19.82 12.10 9.80
C LEU A 25 -19.10 10.76 9.76
N TYR A 26 -19.84 9.65 9.64
CA TYR A 26 -19.26 8.32 9.52
C TYR A 26 -18.36 8.19 8.28
N SER A 27 -18.86 8.61 7.11
CA SER A 27 -18.13 8.51 5.85
C SER A 27 -16.89 9.41 5.81
N PHE A 28 -16.94 10.59 6.44
CA PHE A 28 -15.85 11.57 6.37
C PHE A 28 -14.84 11.47 7.51
N ALA A 29 -15.19 10.94 8.68
CA ALA A 29 -14.26 10.82 9.80
C ALA A 29 -13.66 9.40 9.92
N LEU A 30 -14.47 8.36 9.79
CA LEU A 30 -14.03 6.98 10.05
C LEU A 30 -13.37 6.32 8.84
N LYS A 31 -13.88 6.58 7.63
CA LYS A 31 -13.31 6.02 6.39
C LYS A 31 -11.86 6.46 6.11
N PRO A 32 -11.49 7.76 6.18
CA PRO A 32 -10.10 8.16 5.94
C PRO A 32 -9.15 7.72 7.05
N ALA A 33 -9.61 7.58 8.29
CA ALA A 33 -8.78 7.08 9.39
C ALA A 33 -8.33 5.62 9.14
N ILE A 34 -9.24 4.78 8.65
CA ILE A 34 -8.94 3.38 8.30
C ILE A 34 -8.10 3.30 7.01
N SER A 35 -8.46 4.08 6.00
CA SER A 35 -7.73 4.09 4.71
C SER A 35 -6.29 4.60 4.86
N GLY A 36 -6.07 5.63 5.70
CA GLY A 36 -4.74 6.14 6.00
C GLY A 36 -3.87 5.12 6.73
N TYR A 37 -4.44 4.33 7.64
CA TYR A 37 -3.72 3.27 8.34
C TYR A 37 -3.26 2.15 7.39
N VAL A 38 -4.13 1.73 6.47
CA VAL A 38 -3.81 0.66 5.50
C VAL A 38 -2.75 1.11 4.50
N VAL A 39 -2.82 2.34 3.98
CA VAL A 39 -1.80 2.87 3.05
C VAL A 39 -0.46 3.05 3.76
N ASN A 40 -0.47 3.57 4.99
CA ASN A 40 0.76 3.78 5.74
C ASN A 40 1.42 2.45 6.16
N ALA A 41 0.61 1.45 6.53
CA ALA A 41 1.10 0.10 6.81
C ALA A 41 1.69 -0.60 5.57
N GLN A 42 1.07 -0.43 4.39
CA GLN A 42 1.61 -0.95 3.14
C GLN A 42 2.98 -0.31 2.81
N ASN A 43 3.10 1.00 2.96
CA ASN A 43 4.37 1.71 2.71
C ASN A 43 5.48 1.27 3.69
N GLN A 44 5.14 1.03 4.96
CA GLN A 44 6.08 0.51 5.94
C GLN A 44 6.54 -0.91 5.59
N GLY A 45 5.62 -1.78 5.16
CA GLY A 45 5.94 -3.14 4.73
C GLY A 45 6.91 -3.16 3.54
N VAL A 46 6.69 -2.30 2.55
CA VAL A 46 7.58 -2.16 1.38
C VAL A 46 8.98 -1.71 1.81
N ASN A 47 9.09 -0.67 2.65
CA ASN A 47 10.38 -0.19 3.12
C ASN A 47 11.16 -1.26 3.91
N LEU A 48 10.47 -2.03 4.75
CA LEU A 48 11.09 -3.12 5.51
C LEU A 48 11.56 -4.26 4.59
N ALA A 49 10.75 -4.63 3.59
CA ALA A 49 11.11 -5.67 2.63
C ALA A 49 12.34 -5.25 1.81
N VAL A 50 12.37 -4.02 1.31
CA VAL A 50 13.52 -3.48 0.56
C VAL A 50 14.76 -3.43 1.43
N ALA A 51 14.65 -2.93 2.67
CA ALA A 51 15.78 -2.89 3.59
C ALA A 51 16.33 -4.31 3.90
N SER A 52 15.44 -5.30 4.08
CA SER A 52 15.84 -6.70 4.27
C SER A 52 16.57 -7.27 3.05
N ILE A 53 16.04 -7.02 1.85
CA ILE A 53 16.68 -7.43 0.59
C ILE A 53 18.07 -6.82 0.45
N VAL A 54 18.21 -5.52 0.67
CA VAL A 54 19.50 -4.82 0.58
C VAL A 54 20.49 -5.35 1.62
N ASN A 55 20.05 -5.59 2.85
CA ASN A 55 20.90 -6.16 3.90
C ASN A 55 21.38 -7.58 3.54
N GLN A 56 20.50 -8.43 3.00
CA GLN A 56 20.87 -9.77 2.56
C GLN A 56 21.88 -9.71 1.40
N ILE A 57 21.68 -8.82 0.43
CA ILE A 57 22.63 -8.59 -0.67
C ILE A 57 23.98 -8.10 -0.13
N GLN A 58 24.01 -7.19 0.83
CA GLN A 58 25.26 -6.69 1.41
C GLN A 58 26.02 -7.76 2.21
N GLN A 59 25.30 -8.66 2.89
CA GLN A 59 25.92 -9.70 3.72
C GLN A 59 26.33 -10.96 2.94
N GLN A 60 25.51 -11.38 1.97
CA GLN A 60 25.66 -12.66 1.25
C GLN A 60 26.08 -12.47 -0.21
N GLY A 61 26.08 -11.24 -0.71
CA GLY A 61 26.39 -10.92 -2.12
C GLY A 61 25.24 -11.17 -3.08
N TYR A 62 24.14 -11.76 -2.64
CA TYR A 62 22.93 -11.99 -3.44
C TYR A 62 21.72 -12.26 -2.55
N VAL A 63 20.51 -12.20 -3.11
CA VAL A 63 19.28 -12.68 -2.47
C VAL A 63 18.42 -13.46 -3.46
N GLN A 64 17.69 -14.45 -2.98
CA GLN A 64 16.77 -15.26 -3.76
C GLN A 64 15.32 -14.91 -3.39
N ILE A 65 14.55 -14.41 -4.35
CA ILE A 65 13.15 -14.05 -4.17
C ILE A 65 12.28 -15.03 -4.98
N PRO A 66 11.50 -15.91 -4.32
CA PRO A 66 10.55 -16.76 -5.03
C PRO A 66 9.41 -15.89 -5.59
N VAL A 67 9.19 -15.96 -6.90
CA VAL A 67 8.11 -15.26 -7.60
C VAL A 67 7.27 -16.28 -8.39
N GLY A 68 6.19 -16.77 -7.77
CA GLY A 68 5.37 -17.84 -8.33
C GLY A 68 6.13 -19.17 -8.38
N ASN A 69 6.43 -19.66 -9.58
CA ASN A 69 7.12 -20.93 -9.81
C ASN A 69 8.61 -20.77 -10.16
N GLN A 70 9.14 -19.55 -10.14
CA GLN A 70 10.54 -19.26 -10.45
C GLN A 70 11.20 -18.49 -9.31
N THR A 71 12.50 -18.72 -9.09
CA THR A 71 13.28 -17.97 -8.10
C THR A 71 14.09 -16.89 -8.82
N LEU A 72 13.89 -15.64 -8.45
CA LEU A 72 14.65 -14.51 -8.96
C LEU A 72 15.87 -14.28 -8.08
N VAL A 73 17.07 -14.27 -8.67
CA VAL A 73 18.31 -14.00 -7.95
C VAL A 73 18.69 -12.54 -8.20
N LEU A 74 18.81 -11.75 -7.13
CA LEU A 74 19.27 -10.37 -7.20
C LEU A 74 20.71 -10.29 -6.69
N VAL A 75 21.53 -9.55 -7.43
CA VAL A 75 22.96 -9.31 -7.11
C VAL A 75 23.24 -7.81 -7.16
N PRO A 76 24.28 -7.31 -6.45
CA PRO A 76 24.70 -5.93 -6.56
C PRO A 76 25.19 -5.66 -7.99
N TYR A 77 24.60 -4.66 -8.64
CA TYR A 77 25.05 -4.21 -9.95
C TYR A 77 26.20 -3.20 -9.78
N ASN A 78 27.39 -3.54 -10.27
CA ASN A 78 28.55 -2.64 -10.29
C ASN A 78 28.99 -2.39 -11.75
N PRO A 79 28.79 -1.17 -12.30
CA PRO A 79 28.96 -0.89 -13.73
C PRO A 79 30.41 -1.04 -14.24
N THR A 80 31.41 -1.05 -13.36
CA THR A 80 32.83 -1.22 -13.74
C THR A 80 33.21 -2.65 -14.14
N GLN A 81 32.37 -3.66 -13.87
CA GLN A 81 32.67 -5.07 -14.18
C GLN A 81 32.28 -5.49 -15.60
N GLN A 82 31.58 -4.63 -16.37
CA GLN A 82 31.10 -4.97 -17.72
C GLN A 82 32.17 -4.85 -18.84
N GLN A 83 33.37 -4.35 -18.55
CA GLN A 83 34.43 -4.18 -19.55
C GLN A 83 35.37 -5.39 -19.72
N GLN A 84 35.24 -6.47 -18.93
CA GLN A 84 36.20 -7.59 -18.95
C GLN A 84 35.72 -8.87 -19.64
N THR A 85 34.44 -9.01 -19.98
CA THR A 85 33.90 -10.25 -20.59
C THR A 85 33.70 -10.22 -22.10
N ILE A 86 34.03 -9.12 -22.80
CA ILE A 86 33.79 -9.00 -24.25
C ILE A 86 35.07 -9.23 -25.10
N ASN A 87 36.27 -9.24 -24.52
CA ASN A 87 37.53 -9.22 -25.29
C ASN A 87 38.33 -10.54 -25.34
N VAL A 88 37.75 -11.70 -25.05
CA VAL A 88 38.53 -12.97 -24.95
C VAL A 88 38.28 -13.96 -26.09
N ASP A 89 37.39 -13.68 -27.05
CA ASP A 89 37.00 -14.63 -28.10
C ASP A 89 37.54 -14.32 -29.52
N GLU A 90 38.46 -13.35 -29.69
CA GLU A 90 38.94 -12.92 -31.03
C GLU A 90 40.44 -13.15 -31.31
N ALA A 91 41.11 -14.10 -30.64
CA ALA A 91 42.49 -14.47 -30.97
C ALA A 91 42.70 -16.00 -31.00
N GLU A 92 42.22 -16.64 -32.08
CA GLU A 92 42.73 -17.93 -32.58
C GLU A 92 43.36 -17.75 -33.96
#